data_AF-A0A6A6H2Q6-F1
#
_entry.id   AF-A0A6A6H2Q6-F1
#
_cell.length_a   1.000
_cell.length_b   1.000
_cell.length_c   1.000
_cell.angle_alpha   90.00
_cell.angle_beta   90.00
_cell.angle_gamma   90.00
#
_symmetry.space_group_name_H-M   'P 1'
#
loop_
_entity.id
_entity.type
_entity.pdbx_description
1 polymer ?
#
loop_
_entity_poly.entity_id
_entity_poly.type
_entity_poly.pdbx_seq_one_letter_code
_entity_poly.pdbx_strand_id
1 'polypeptide(L)'
;MELVDIADMYDCETLATQAIDRELLYAQDSVVDECAREPGDMIGLALALQCEWLYREAATHLLGRSRVAYFEQLGEFFDDHARCLLRRRRNIFVKSLQNAERSLWTIQPKPKDHWSYIAVSFFRQWLSDRIETGEGSRLAPGYARLYHDLAKANCSIKTGISAHLELIGMKSNESNIQTLESNLSTVLKAAAKTIKNDLLPNQARQPTDAKDGYRALTFCSPGHSELPWTVKGEDLCVLAEEYDSMEEISDDDI
;
A
#
# COMPACT_ATOMS: atom_id res chain seq x y z
N MET A 1 2.48 -15.85 -25.37
CA MET A 1 3.83 -15.84 -25.97
C MET A 1 3.76 -16.08 -27.47
N GLU A 2 3.10 -17.15 -27.94
CA GLU A 2 3.06 -17.51 -29.37
C GLU A 2 2.76 -16.37 -30.37
N LEU A 3 1.83 -15.44 -30.11
CA LEU A 3 1.49 -14.38 -31.06
C LEU A 3 2.55 -13.28 -31.20
N VAL A 4 3.26 -12.96 -30.12
CA VAL A 4 4.31 -11.93 -30.11
C VAL A 4 5.56 -12.47 -30.80
N ASP A 5 5.91 -13.73 -30.50
CA ASP A 5 7.04 -14.41 -31.11
C ASP A 5 6.83 -14.59 -32.64
N ILE A 6 5.59 -14.89 -33.05
CA ILE A 6 5.22 -14.94 -34.48
C ILE A 6 5.26 -13.53 -35.09
N ALA A 7 4.81 -12.49 -34.39
CA ALA A 7 4.83 -11.13 -34.93
C ALA A 7 6.25 -10.60 -35.12
N ASP A 8 7.16 -10.92 -34.20
CA ASP A 8 8.61 -10.63 -34.29
C ASP A 8 9.24 -11.34 -35.49
N MET A 9 8.89 -12.60 -35.74
CA MET A 9 9.34 -13.34 -36.93
C MET A 9 8.93 -12.71 -38.28
N TYR A 10 7.89 -11.87 -38.30
CA TYR A 10 7.34 -11.25 -39.51
C TYR A 10 7.47 -9.72 -39.55
N ASP A 11 8.27 -9.11 -38.66
CA ASP A 11 8.42 -7.64 -38.51
C ASP A 11 7.06 -6.91 -38.37
N CYS A 12 6.10 -7.55 -37.69
CA CYS A 12 4.72 -7.08 -37.55
C CYS A 12 4.35 -6.76 -36.10
N GLU A 13 5.33 -6.58 -35.20
CA GLU A 13 5.09 -6.44 -33.76
C GLU A 13 4.14 -5.28 -33.47
N THR A 14 4.29 -4.16 -34.18
CA THR A 14 3.43 -2.98 -33.98
C THR A 14 1.95 -3.27 -34.20
N LEU A 15 1.60 -4.07 -35.22
CA LEU A 15 0.22 -4.44 -35.51
C LEU A 15 -0.32 -5.46 -34.51
N ALA A 16 0.51 -6.42 -34.10
CA ALA A 16 0.16 -7.40 -33.09
C ALA A 16 -0.07 -6.75 -31.71
N THR A 17 0.81 -5.85 -31.29
CA THR A 17 0.69 -5.11 -30.02
C THR A 17 -0.57 -4.25 -30.00
N GLN A 18 -0.90 -3.55 -31.09
CA GLN A 18 -2.15 -2.77 -31.17
C GLN A 18 -3.41 -3.64 -31.09
N ALA A 19 -3.40 -4.81 -31.73
CA ALA A 19 -4.51 -5.75 -31.65
C ALA A 19 -4.66 -6.33 -30.23
N ILE A 20 -3.55 -6.69 -29.59
CA ILE A 20 -3.52 -7.21 -28.22
C ILE A 20 -4.00 -6.13 -27.24
N ASP A 21 -3.50 -4.90 -27.34
CA ASP A 21 -3.91 -3.78 -26.48
C ASP A 21 -5.42 -3.55 -26.56
N ARG A 22 -6.00 -3.63 -27.77
CA ARG A 22 -7.44 -3.48 -27.96
C ARG A 22 -8.24 -4.61 -27.30
N GLU A 23 -7.79 -5.85 -27.42
CA GLU A 23 -8.45 -6.99 -26.77
C GLU A 23 -8.32 -6.93 -25.24
N LEU A 24 -7.15 -6.52 -24.72
CA LEU A 24 -6.96 -6.32 -23.28
C LEU A 24 -7.86 -5.19 -22.74
N LEU A 25 -8.09 -4.14 -23.52
CA LEU A 25 -9.05 -3.09 -23.19
C LEU A 25 -10.51 -3.58 -23.25
N TYR A 26 -10.84 -4.50 -24.15
CA TYR A 26 -12.17 -5.11 -24.20
C TYR A 26 -12.44 -5.99 -22.98
N ALA A 27 -11.42 -6.69 -22.48
CA ALA A 27 -11.47 -7.53 -21.28
C ALA A 27 -10.97 -6.82 -20.00
N GLN A 28 -11.02 -5.49 -19.96
CA GLN A 28 -10.33 -4.66 -18.96
C GLN A 28 -10.61 -5.08 -17.51
N ASP A 29 -11.86 -5.37 -17.15
CA ASP A 29 -12.21 -5.74 -15.77
C ASP A 29 -11.50 -7.03 -15.33
N SER A 30 -11.49 -8.05 -16.20
CA SER A 30 -10.78 -9.31 -15.93
C SER A 30 -9.28 -9.13 -15.85
N VAL A 31 -8.71 -8.24 -16.67
CA VAL A 31 -7.29 -7.93 -16.64
C VAL A 31 -6.91 -7.18 -15.35
N VAL A 32 -7.76 -6.27 -14.88
CA VAL A 32 -7.56 -5.55 -13.60
C VAL A 32 -7.60 -6.51 -12.42
N ASP A 33 -8.56 -7.45 -12.41
CA ASP A 33 -8.64 -8.49 -11.37
C ASP A 33 -7.38 -9.36 -11.37
N GLU A 34 -6.88 -9.70 -12.54
CA GLU A 34 -5.67 -10.51 -12.68
C GLU A 34 -4.41 -9.74 -12.23
N CYS A 35 -4.30 -8.45 -12.55
CA CYS A 35 -3.27 -7.56 -12.01
C CYS A 35 -3.30 -7.51 -10.47
N ALA A 36 -4.48 -7.60 -9.86
CA ALA A 36 -4.61 -7.65 -8.40
C ALA A 36 -4.25 -9.01 -7.81
N ARG A 37 -4.29 -10.10 -8.59
CA ARG A 37 -4.01 -11.48 -8.16
C ARG A 37 -2.54 -11.83 -8.38
N GLU A 38 -2.06 -11.74 -9.61
CA GLU A 38 -0.71 -12.12 -10.05
C GLU A 38 0.01 -10.93 -10.72
N PRO A 39 0.28 -9.84 -10.00
CA PRO A 39 0.90 -8.66 -10.61
C PRO A 39 2.30 -8.94 -11.17
N GLY A 40 3.06 -9.90 -10.62
CA GLY A 40 4.36 -10.29 -11.18
C GLY A 40 4.24 -10.81 -12.62
N ASP A 41 3.37 -11.78 -12.85
CA ASP A 41 3.12 -12.35 -14.18
C ASP A 41 2.58 -11.29 -15.15
N MET A 42 1.67 -10.43 -14.68
CA MET A 42 1.10 -9.35 -15.49
C MET A 42 2.12 -8.26 -15.84
N ILE A 43 3.11 -7.97 -14.98
CA ILE A 43 4.26 -7.13 -15.32
C ILE A 43 5.10 -7.81 -16.39
N GLY A 44 5.37 -9.11 -16.28
CA GLY A 44 6.11 -9.87 -17.30
C GLY A 44 5.44 -9.80 -18.67
N LEU A 45 4.11 -9.99 -18.70
CA LEU A 45 3.31 -9.81 -19.91
C LEU A 45 3.39 -8.37 -20.45
N ALA A 46 3.30 -7.37 -19.57
CA ALA A 46 3.38 -5.97 -19.96
C ALA A 46 4.75 -5.58 -20.52
N LEU A 47 5.83 -6.15 -19.99
CA LEU A 47 7.19 -5.95 -20.51
C LEU A 47 7.36 -6.56 -21.91
N ALA A 48 6.87 -7.78 -22.11
CA ALA A 48 6.91 -8.44 -23.41
C ALA A 48 6.13 -7.68 -24.49
N LEU A 49 5.02 -7.04 -24.11
CA LEU A 49 4.15 -6.28 -25.01
C LEU A 49 4.47 -4.77 -25.08
N GLN A 50 5.33 -4.27 -24.17
CA GLN A 50 5.52 -2.84 -23.90
C GLN A 50 4.19 -2.09 -23.64
N CYS A 51 3.25 -2.75 -22.95
CA CYS A 51 1.92 -2.23 -22.67
C CYS A 51 1.92 -1.34 -21.41
N GLU A 52 1.85 -0.02 -21.59
CA GLU A 52 1.97 0.97 -20.50
C GLU A 52 0.90 0.84 -19.42
N TRP A 53 -0.37 0.74 -19.81
CA TRP A 53 -1.45 0.74 -18.83
C TRP A 53 -1.44 -0.53 -17.99
N LEU A 54 -1.13 -1.67 -18.61
CA LEU A 54 -1.04 -2.96 -17.94
C LEU A 54 0.11 -2.96 -16.93
N TYR A 55 1.28 -2.49 -17.37
CA TYR A 55 2.45 -2.36 -16.50
C TYR A 55 2.14 -1.49 -15.28
N ARG A 56 1.49 -0.33 -15.48
CA ARG A 56 1.14 0.56 -14.36
C ARG A 56 0.17 -0.07 -13.38
N GLU A 57 -0.88 -0.73 -13.87
CA GLU A 57 -1.86 -1.37 -13.01
C GLU A 57 -1.21 -2.50 -12.20
N ALA A 58 -0.52 -3.42 -12.88
CA ALA A 58 0.16 -4.54 -12.23
C ALA A 58 1.26 -4.08 -11.25
N ALA A 59 2.10 -3.12 -11.65
CA ALA A 59 3.11 -2.53 -10.77
C ALA A 59 2.48 -1.87 -9.54
N THR A 60 1.36 -1.15 -9.69
CA THR A 60 0.66 -0.54 -8.56
C THR A 60 0.23 -1.59 -7.53
N HIS A 61 -0.32 -2.73 -8.00
CA HIS A 61 -0.69 -3.83 -7.11
C HIS A 61 0.52 -4.52 -6.47
N LEU A 62 1.61 -4.72 -7.24
CA LEU A 62 2.85 -5.30 -6.73
C LEU A 62 3.44 -4.44 -5.61
N LEU A 63 3.57 -3.13 -5.84
CA LEU A 63 4.15 -2.18 -4.88
C LEU A 63 3.41 -2.17 -3.54
N GLY A 64 2.10 -2.37 -3.56
CA GLY A 64 1.24 -2.46 -2.38
C GLY A 64 1.23 -3.83 -1.68
N ARG A 65 1.97 -4.82 -2.17
CA ARG A 65 2.09 -6.12 -1.49
C ARG A 65 2.88 -6.01 -0.19
N SER A 66 2.64 -6.98 0.69
CA SER A 66 3.51 -7.21 1.86
C SER A 66 4.97 -7.41 1.44
N ARG A 67 5.91 -7.24 2.37
CA ARG A 67 7.35 -7.38 2.09
C ARG A 67 7.65 -8.71 1.39
N VAL A 68 7.24 -9.81 2.02
CA VAL A 68 7.44 -11.19 1.55
C VAL A 68 6.83 -11.40 0.16
N ALA A 69 5.52 -11.14 0.01
CA ALA A 69 4.80 -11.39 -1.24
C ALA A 69 5.33 -10.56 -2.42
N TYR A 70 5.82 -9.35 -2.18
CA TYR A 70 6.48 -8.57 -3.23
C TYR A 70 7.75 -9.24 -3.73
N PHE A 71 8.63 -9.71 -2.84
CA PHE A 71 9.89 -10.31 -3.26
C PHE A 71 9.68 -11.66 -3.95
N GLU A 72 8.69 -12.44 -3.49
CA GLU A 72 8.25 -13.66 -4.17
C GLU A 72 7.77 -13.37 -5.60
N GLN A 73 6.96 -12.33 -5.79
CA GLN A 73 6.42 -11.95 -7.11
C GLN A 73 7.38 -11.08 -7.94
N LEU A 74 8.43 -10.52 -7.35
CA LEU A 74 9.43 -9.73 -8.08
C LEU A 74 10.26 -10.62 -9.01
N GLY A 75 10.27 -11.94 -8.82
CA GLY A 75 10.71 -12.94 -9.80
C GLY A 75 12.14 -12.83 -10.35
N GLU A 76 12.68 -13.96 -10.81
CA GLU A 76 13.97 -13.97 -11.51
C GLU A 76 13.87 -13.48 -12.96
N PHE A 77 12.66 -13.34 -13.50
CA PHE A 77 12.40 -13.04 -14.90
C PHE A 77 12.44 -11.55 -15.26
N PHE A 78 12.40 -10.65 -14.27
CA PHE A 78 12.60 -9.23 -14.55
C PHE A 78 14.08 -8.95 -14.77
N ASP A 79 14.38 -8.18 -15.81
CA ASP A 79 15.71 -7.61 -15.95
C ASP A 79 16.05 -6.70 -14.75
N ASP A 80 17.35 -6.50 -14.52
CA ASP A 80 17.81 -5.72 -13.37
C ASP A 80 17.32 -4.27 -13.41
N HIS A 81 17.04 -3.74 -14.60
CA HIS A 81 16.53 -2.39 -14.78
C HIS A 81 15.09 -2.23 -14.27
N ALA A 82 14.18 -3.12 -14.66
CA ALA A 82 12.80 -3.15 -14.21
C ALA A 82 12.72 -3.39 -12.69
N ARG A 83 13.53 -4.30 -12.15
CA ARG A 83 13.63 -4.51 -10.70
C ARG A 83 14.05 -3.25 -9.96
N CYS A 84 15.05 -2.56 -10.48
CA CYS A 84 15.59 -1.33 -9.90
C CYS A 84 14.54 -0.20 -9.88
N LEU A 85 13.80 -0.02 -10.98
CA LEU A 85 12.67 0.92 -11.05
C LEU A 85 11.57 0.58 -10.04
N LEU A 86 11.16 -0.69 -9.96
CA LEU A 86 10.15 -1.16 -9.02
C LEU A 86 10.59 -0.97 -7.56
N ARG A 87 11.85 -1.30 -7.22
CA ARG A 87 12.41 -1.09 -5.87
C ARG A 87 12.43 0.38 -5.49
N ARG A 88 12.90 1.25 -6.39
CA ARG A 88 12.87 2.71 -6.17
C ARG A 88 11.46 3.21 -5.90
N ARG A 89 10.49 2.75 -6.70
CA ARG A 89 9.08 3.12 -6.51
C ARG A 89 8.51 2.57 -5.22
N ARG A 90 8.91 1.36 -4.82
CA ARG A 90 8.53 0.77 -3.53
C ARG A 90 9.06 1.57 -2.35
N ASN A 91 10.28 2.09 -2.44
CA ASN A 91 10.83 2.96 -1.40
C ASN A 91 10.01 4.26 -1.27
N ILE A 92 9.51 4.81 -2.38
CA ILE A 92 8.60 5.97 -2.36
C ILE A 92 7.28 5.58 -1.68
N PHE A 93 6.71 4.42 -2.02
CA PHE A 93 5.50 3.89 -1.39
C PHE A 93 5.65 3.77 0.13
N VAL A 94 6.74 3.15 0.61
CA VAL A 94 7.04 3.00 2.05
C VAL A 94 7.21 4.36 2.72
N LYS A 95 7.95 5.30 2.11
CA LYS A 95 8.12 6.66 2.64
C LYS A 95 6.79 7.40 2.78
N SER A 96 5.86 7.21 1.83
CA SER A 96 4.51 7.79 1.92
C SER A 96 3.71 7.19 3.07
N LEU A 97 3.81 5.88 3.34
CA LEU A 97 3.20 5.26 4.53
C LEU A 97 3.78 5.84 5.82
N GLN A 98 5.11 5.96 5.91
CA GLN A 98 5.78 6.55 7.07
C GLN A 98 5.34 8.01 7.29
N ASN A 99 5.18 8.78 6.22
CA ASN A 99 4.70 10.16 6.31
C ASN A 99 3.25 10.22 6.81
N ALA A 100 2.38 9.34 6.30
CA ALA A 100 1.00 9.24 6.79
C ALA A 100 0.95 8.85 8.27
N GLU A 101 1.77 7.89 8.71
CA GLU A 101 1.91 7.52 10.12
C GLU A 101 2.34 8.71 10.98
N ARG A 102 3.38 9.45 10.57
CA ARG A 102 3.81 10.68 11.28
C ARG A 102 2.67 11.70 11.37
N SER A 103 1.88 11.86 10.30
CA SER A 103 0.70 12.72 10.30
C SER A 103 -0.38 12.26 11.28
N LEU A 104 -0.58 10.94 11.45
CA LEU A 104 -1.48 10.40 12.48
C LEU A 104 -0.96 10.72 13.90
N TRP A 105 0.35 10.60 14.13
CA TRP A 105 0.98 10.92 15.41
C TRP A 105 0.83 12.38 15.80
N THR A 106 0.80 13.28 14.81
CA THR A 106 0.73 14.74 15.04
C THR A 106 -0.69 15.29 15.18
N ILE A 107 -1.74 14.44 15.15
CA ILE A 107 -3.11 14.85 15.41
C ILE A 107 -3.19 15.57 16.77
N GLN A 108 -3.68 16.81 16.73
CA GLN A 108 -3.75 17.67 17.91
C GLN A 108 -5.09 17.51 18.63
N PRO A 109 -5.08 17.51 19.97
CA PRO A 109 -6.30 17.58 20.75
C PRO A 109 -6.97 18.94 20.59
N LYS A 110 -8.29 19.01 20.86
CA LYS A 110 -9.02 20.26 20.92
C LYS A 110 -8.48 21.14 22.06
N PRO A 111 -8.23 22.44 21.83
CA PRO A 111 -7.76 23.33 22.87
C PRO A 111 -8.73 23.37 24.04
N LYS A 112 -8.20 23.34 25.27
CA LYS A 112 -8.97 23.45 26.52
C LYS A 112 -9.97 22.32 26.79
N ASP A 113 -9.90 21.20 26.07
CA ASP A 113 -10.73 20.01 26.30
C ASP A 113 -9.88 18.84 26.81
N HIS A 114 -9.91 18.61 28.12
CA HIS A 114 -9.14 17.54 28.77
C HIS A 114 -9.43 16.14 28.19
N TRP A 115 -10.70 15.87 27.85
CA TRP A 115 -11.08 14.58 27.27
C TRP A 115 -10.52 14.39 25.87
N SER A 116 -10.33 15.48 25.12
CA SER A 116 -9.66 15.42 23.84
C SER A 116 -8.18 15.04 23.97
N TYR A 117 -7.49 15.46 25.04
CA TYR A 117 -6.10 15.03 25.29
C TYR A 117 -6.03 13.53 25.59
N ILE A 118 -6.95 13.03 26.43
CA ILE A 118 -7.03 11.60 26.75
C ILE A 118 -7.33 10.79 25.48
N ALA A 119 -8.29 11.24 24.66
CA ALA A 119 -8.63 10.58 23.40
C ALA A 119 -7.45 10.48 22.43
N VAL A 120 -6.67 11.55 22.29
CA VAL A 120 -5.45 11.55 21.47
C VAL A 120 -4.39 10.62 22.06
N SER A 121 -4.20 10.63 23.39
CA SER A 121 -3.26 9.74 24.07
C SER A 121 -3.62 8.27 23.86
N PHE A 122 -4.89 7.92 24.04
CA PHE A 122 -5.40 6.57 23.80
C PHE A 122 -5.24 6.14 22.34
N PHE A 123 -5.61 7.00 21.39
CA PHE A 123 -5.42 6.73 19.96
C PHE A 123 -3.96 6.47 19.62
N ARG A 124 -3.04 7.27 20.16
CA ARG A 124 -1.61 7.14 19.98
C ARG A 124 -1.09 5.82 20.53
N GLN A 125 -1.45 5.47 21.76
CA GLN A 125 -1.08 4.17 22.34
C GLN A 125 -1.56 3.02 21.46
N TRP A 126 -2.85 3.02 21.08
CA TRP A 126 -3.38 2.00 20.18
C TRP A 126 -2.62 1.94 18.85
N LEU A 127 -2.30 3.09 18.26
CA LEU A 127 -1.56 3.15 16.98
C LEU A 127 -0.16 2.56 17.13
N SER A 128 0.53 2.85 18.24
CA SER A 128 1.81 2.23 18.60
C SER A 128 1.69 0.71 18.63
N ASP A 129 0.73 0.17 19.37
CA ASP A 129 0.56 -1.28 19.51
C ASP A 129 0.32 -1.97 18.14
N ARG A 130 -0.44 -1.34 17.25
CA ARG A 130 -0.69 -1.87 15.89
C ARG A 130 0.57 -1.83 15.02
N ILE A 131 1.32 -0.73 15.06
CA ILE A 131 2.56 -0.59 14.27
C ILE A 131 3.64 -1.55 14.79
N GLU A 132 3.77 -1.71 16.10
CA GLU A 132 4.71 -2.63 16.73
C GLU A 132 4.43 -4.09 16.37
N THR A 133 3.15 -4.46 16.24
CA THR A 133 2.72 -5.79 15.78
C THR A 133 2.84 -5.99 14.26
N GLY A 134 3.47 -5.05 13.55
CA GLY A 134 3.77 -5.14 12.12
C GLY A 134 2.71 -4.53 11.20
N GLU A 135 1.60 -4.03 11.75
CA GLU A 135 0.60 -3.33 10.97
C GLU A 135 1.02 -1.88 10.73
N GLY A 136 1.80 -1.66 9.67
CA GLY A 136 2.27 -0.33 9.29
C GLY A 136 3.23 -0.35 8.11
N SER A 137 4.09 0.66 8.05
CA SER A 137 5.05 0.90 6.97
C SER A 137 6.13 -0.17 6.82
N ARG A 138 6.24 -1.11 7.78
CA ARG A 138 7.07 -2.33 7.68
C ARG A 138 6.51 -3.37 6.71
N LEU A 139 5.27 -3.20 6.22
CA LEU A 139 4.65 -4.06 5.22
C LEU A 139 4.55 -5.54 5.63
N ALA A 140 4.28 -5.84 6.91
CA ALA A 140 4.00 -7.21 7.33
C ALA A 140 2.72 -7.74 6.62
N PRO A 141 2.52 -9.06 6.54
CA PRO A 141 1.26 -9.61 6.04
C PRO A 141 0.05 -8.99 6.76
N GLY A 142 -0.90 -8.46 6.00
CA GLY A 142 -2.10 -7.79 6.54
C GLY A 142 -1.93 -6.31 6.92
N TYR A 143 -0.76 -5.70 6.74
CA TYR A 143 -0.49 -4.31 7.14
C TYR A 143 -1.54 -3.29 6.66
N ALA A 144 -2.08 -3.49 5.44
CA ALA A 144 -3.02 -2.58 4.82
C ALA A 144 -4.35 -2.45 5.59
N ARG A 145 -4.68 -3.46 6.43
CA ARG A 145 -5.90 -3.47 7.24
C ARG A 145 -6.00 -2.25 8.15
N LEU A 146 -4.90 -1.86 8.80
CA LEU A 146 -4.85 -0.69 9.67
C LEU A 146 -5.36 0.56 8.95
N TYR A 147 -4.85 0.83 7.75
CA TYR A 147 -5.21 2.03 6.99
C TYR A 147 -6.64 1.95 6.46
N HIS A 148 -7.12 0.78 6.03
CA HIS A 148 -8.51 0.59 5.61
C HIS A 148 -9.49 0.82 6.78
N ASP A 149 -9.18 0.29 7.97
CA ASP A 149 -10.00 0.43 9.16
C ASP A 149 -10.05 1.90 9.63
N LEU A 150 -8.89 2.60 9.59
CA LEU A 150 -8.79 4.03 9.87
C LEU A 150 -9.58 4.87 8.86
N ALA A 151 -9.49 4.56 7.57
CA ALA A 151 -10.19 5.30 6.52
C ALA A 151 -11.72 5.19 6.65
N LYS A 152 -12.23 4.05 7.14
CA LYS A 152 -13.66 3.86 7.40
C LYS A 152 -14.11 4.48 8.72
N ALA A 153 -13.18 4.97 9.55
CA ALA A 153 -13.40 5.30 10.95
C ALA A 153 -14.07 4.15 11.73
N ASN A 154 -13.91 2.91 11.24
CA ASN A 154 -14.53 1.69 11.77
C ASN A 154 -13.44 0.83 12.43
N CYS A 155 -12.67 1.47 13.32
CA CYS A 155 -11.66 0.77 14.09
C CYS A 155 -12.33 0.16 15.32
N SER A 156 -12.01 -1.10 15.64
CA SER A 156 -12.34 -1.70 16.94
C SER A 156 -11.59 -1.05 18.11
N ILE A 157 -10.96 0.11 17.89
CA ILE A 157 -10.23 0.96 18.84
C ILE A 157 -10.92 1.09 20.21
N LYS A 158 -12.26 1.00 20.25
CA LYS A 158 -13.04 1.10 21.49
C LYS A 158 -12.73 -0.01 22.49
N THR A 159 -12.25 -1.17 22.03
CA THR A 159 -11.77 -2.23 22.91
C THR A 159 -10.50 -1.76 23.63
N GLY A 160 -10.56 -1.64 24.96
CA GLY A 160 -9.43 -1.19 25.77
C GLY A 160 -9.58 0.20 26.39
N ILE A 161 -10.67 0.92 26.11
CA ILE A 161 -10.94 2.23 26.74
C ILE A 161 -10.97 2.11 28.27
N SER A 162 -11.65 1.09 28.81
CA SER A 162 -11.73 0.86 30.26
C SER A 162 -10.35 0.66 30.89
N ALA A 163 -9.52 -0.19 30.28
CA ALA A 163 -8.17 -0.46 30.75
C ALA A 163 -7.29 0.81 30.69
N HIS A 164 -7.42 1.61 29.64
CA HIS A 164 -6.68 2.87 29.52
C HIS A 164 -7.10 3.90 30.59
N LEU A 165 -8.41 4.04 30.86
CA LEU A 165 -8.92 4.94 31.90
C LEU A 165 -8.36 4.54 33.28
N GLU A 166 -8.35 3.25 33.59
CA GLU A 166 -7.80 2.72 34.84
C GLU A 166 -6.29 2.98 34.94
N LEU A 167 -5.54 2.79 33.86
CA LEU A 167 -4.10 3.03 33.79
C LEU A 167 -3.73 4.50 34.07
N ILE A 168 -4.56 5.45 33.65
CA ILE A 168 -4.34 6.88 33.94
C ILE A 168 -4.98 7.35 35.27
N GLY A 169 -5.47 6.41 36.10
CA GLY A 169 -6.04 6.71 37.42
C GLY A 169 -7.47 7.27 37.39
N MET A 170 -8.18 7.14 36.27
CA MET A 170 -9.58 7.55 36.14
C MET A 170 -10.53 6.37 36.36
N LYS A 171 -11.73 6.65 36.88
CA LYS A 171 -12.76 5.61 37.04
C LYS A 171 -13.31 5.21 35.67
N SER A 172 -13.29 3.90 35.35
CA SER A 172 -13.94 3.33 34.17
C SER A 172 -15.46 3.18 34.39
N ASN A 173 -16.16 4.30 34.58
CA ASN A 173 -17.62 4.32 34.60
C ASN A 173 -18.20 4.61 33.21
N GLU A 174 -19.47 4.30 33.01
CA GLU A 174 -20.14 4.44 31.72
C GLU A 174 -20.08 5.88 31.16
N SER A 175 -20.24 6.88 32.02
CA SER A 175 -20.17 8.29 31.61
C SER A 175 -18.79 8.69 31.06
N ASN A 176 -17.70 8.26 31.71
CA ASN A 176 -16.34 8.52 31.27
C ASN A 176 -16.02 7.78 29.96
N ILE A 177 -16.46 6.52 29.84
CA ILE A 177 -16.29 5.74 28.62
C ILE A 177 -17.00 6.43 27.45
N GLN A 178 -18.28 6.80 27.60
CA GLN A 178 -19.05 7.49 26.56
C GLN A 178 -18.43 8.83 26.16
N THR A 179 -17.90 9.58 27.14
CA THR A 179 -17.24 10.87 26.88
C THR A 179 -15.94 10.70 26.09
N LEU A 180 -15.14 9.69 26.44
CA LEU A 180 -13.92 9.34 25.73
C LEU A 180 -14.23 8.82 24.33
N GLU A 181 -15.23 7.95 24.15
CA GLU A 181 -15.68 7.48 22.84
C GLU A 181 -16.10 8.62 21.90
N SER A 182 -16.85 9.59 22.43
CA SER A 182 -17.28 10.76 21.67
C SER A 182 -16.09 11.59 21.18
N ASN A 183 -15.11 11.84 22.05
CA ASN A 183 -13.90 12.57 21.68
C ASN A 183 -13.02 11.78 20.70
N LEU A 184 -12.89 10.47 20.92
CA LEU A 184 -12.16 9.55 20.06
C LEU A 184 -12.77 9.49 18.67
N SER A 185 -14.09 9.60 18.53
CA SER A 185 -14.74 9.71 17.22
C SER A 185 -14.26 10.94 16.42
N THR A 186 -13.92 12.04 17.10
CA THR A 186 -13.35 13.23 16.44
C THR A 186 -11.91 12.99 16.00
N VAL A 187 -11.11 12.33 16.84
CA VAL A 187 -9.73 11.93 16.50
C VAL A 187 -9.72 10.97 15.32
N LEU A 188 -10.60 9.96 15.32
CA LEU A 188 -10.76 9.01 14.22
C LEU A 188 -11.19 9.67 12.92
N LYS A 189 -12.06 10.70 12.97
CA LYS A 189 -12.42 11.47 11.77
C LYS A 189 -11.21 12.24 11.21
N ALA A 190 -10.37 12.82 12.06
CA ALA A 190 -9.14 13.48 11.63
C ALA A 190 -8.15 12.46 11.02
N ALA A 191 -7.96 11.32 11.68
CA ALA A 191 -7.13 10.22 11.16
C ALA A 191 -7.63 9.72 9.80
N ALA A 192 -8.94 9.46 9.67
CA ALA A 192 -9.57 9.03 8.42
C ALA A 192 -9.33 10.04 7.29
N LYS A 193 -9.38 11.34 7.58
CA LYS A 193 -9.09 12.40 6.60
C LYS A 193 -7.64 12.33 6.13
N THR A 194 -6.68 12.18 7.04
CA THR A 194 -5.26 11.99 6.70
C THR A 194 -5.07 10.79 5.78
N ILE A 195 -5.61 9.62 6.16
CA ILE A 195 -5.45 8.40 5.36
C ILE A 195 -6.10 8.51 3.98
N LYS A 196 -7.31 9.07 3.89
CA LYS A 196 -8.01 9.21 2.61
C LYS A 196 -7.25 10.10 1.63
N ASN A 197 -6.73 11.22 2.14
CA ASN A 197 -6.00 12.18 1.30
C ASN A 197 -4.67 11.62 0.82
N ASP A 198 -3.94 10.93 1.71
CA ASP A 198 -2.54 10.58 1.45
C ASP A 198 -2.41 9.17 0.83
N LEU A 199 -3.29 8.23 1.19
CA LEU A 199 -3.11 6.79 0.88
C LEU A 199 -4.29 6.15 0.14
N LEU A 200 -5.45 6.80 0.03
CA LEU A 200 -6.61 6.24 -0.67
C LEU A 200 -7.26 7.26 -1.63
N PRO A 201 -6.51 7.93 -2.51
CA PRO A 201 -7.10 8.88 -3.45
C PRO A 201 -8.06 8.21 -4.46
N ASN A 202 -7.89 6.92 -4.73
CA ASN A 202 -8.63 6.15 -5.74
C ASN A 202 -9.44 4.99 -5.16
N GLN A 203 -10.37 5.26 -4.24
CA GLN A 203 -11.29 4.23 -3.70
C GLN A 203 -12.25 3.64 -4.77
N ALA A 204 -12.36 4.25 -5.95
CA ALA A 204 -13.32 3.88 -6.99
C ALA A 204 -13.01 2.57 -7.72
N ARG A 205 -11.79 2.01 -7.59
CA ARG A 205 -11.36 0.81 -8.33
C ARG A 205 -11.29 -0.46 -7.49
N GLN A 206 -11.67 -0.41 -6.21
CA GLN A 206 -11.68 -1.61 -5.38
C GLN A 206 -13.04 -2.28 -5.44
N PRO A 207 -13.15 -3.54 -5.92
CA PRO A 207 -14.40 -4.26 -5.90
C PRO A 207 -14.89 -4.41 -4.46
N THR A 208 -16.11 -3.95 -4.21
CA THR A 208 -16.73 -3.91 -2.88
C THR A 208 -17.02 -5.29 -2.29
N ASP A 209 -17.06 -6.33 -3.13
CA ASP A 209 -17.49 -7.69 -2.78
C ASP A 209 -16.39 -8.76 -2.86
N ALA A 210 -15.13 -8.38 -3.09
CA ALA A 210 -14.03 -9.34 -3.07
C ALA A 210 -13.78 -9.83 -1.64
N LYS A 211 -14.20 -11.07 -1.37
CA LYS A 211 -13.78 -11.84 -0.20
C LYS A 211 -12.25 -11.83 -0.16
N ASP A 212 -11.74 -11.42 0.99
CA ASP A 212 -10.33 -11.26 1.35
C ASP A 212 -9.30 -12.04 0.52
N GLY A 213 -8.33 -11.31 -0.02
CA GLY A 213 -7.06 -11.86 -0.47
C GLY A 213 -6.00 -10.76 -0.64
N TYR A 214 -6.39 -9.62 -1.21
CA TYR A 214 -5.42 -8.70 -1.81
C TYR A 214 -5.70 -7.22 -1.53
N ARG A 215 -6.12 -6.85 -0.31
CA ARG A 215 -6.40 -5.45 0.10
C ARG A 215 -5.14 -4.57 0.21
N ALA A 216 -4.17 -4.76 -0.68
CA ALA A 216 -3.03 -3.89 -0.86
C ALA A 216 -3.48 -2.44 -1.06
N LEU A 217 -2.65 -1.50 -0.64
CA LEU A 217 -2.88 -0.09 -0.92
C LEU A 217 -2.33 0.23 -2.31
N THR A 218 -3.15 0.86 -3.16
CA THR A 218 -2.86 1.09 -4.59
C THR A 218 -2.67 2.57 -4.93
N PHE A 219 -2.05 3.34 -4.02
CA PHE A 219 -1.89 4.80 -4.19
C PHE A 219 -0.62 5.21 -4.93
N CYS A 220 0.29 4.28 -5.22
CA CYS A 220 1.56 4.57 -5.89
C CYS A 220 1.64 3.82 -7.22
N SER A 221 1.51 4.55 -8.33
CA SER A 221 1.69 4.04 -9.69
C SER A 221 2.97 4.59 -10.30
N PRO A 222 3.73 3.82 -11.11
CA PRO A 222 4.81 4.35 -11.93
C PRO A 222 4.31 5.42 -12.92
N GLY A 223 5.11 6.47 -13.12
CA GLY A 223 4.91 7.46 -14.19
C GLY A 223 5.40 6.98 -15.56
N HIS A 224 5.19 7.78 -16.61
CA HIS A 224 5.66 7.44 -17.96
C HIS A 224 7.19 7.33 -18.04
N SER A 225 7.91 8.21 -17.35
CA SER A 225 9.38 8.18 -17.25
C SER A 225 9.93 7.06 -16.35
N GLU A 226 9.06 6.22 -15.77
CA GLU A 226 9.43 5.09 -14.91
C GLU A 226 9.07 3.75 -15.58
N LEU A 227 8.83 3.76 -16.90
CA LEU A 227 8.61 2.55 -17.70
C LEU A 227 9.95 2.00 -18.18
N PRO A 228 10.22 0.69 -18.06
CA PRO A 228 11.53 0.10 -18.38
C PRO A 228 11.99 0.32 -19.83
N TRP A 229 11.07 0.46 -20.78
CA TRP A 229 11.39 0.72 -22.20
C TRP A 229 11.53 2.21 -22.56
N THR A 230 11.29 3.13 -21.62
CA THR A 230 11.40 4.58 -21.87
C THR A 230 12.73 5.18 -21.43
N VAL A 231 13.44 4.54 -20.50
CA VAL A 231 14.71 5.05 -19.96
C VAL A 231 15.87 4.15 -20.39
N LYS A 232 16.92 4.75 -20.96
CA LYS A 232 18.15 4.02 -21.29
C LYS A 232 19.01 3.83 -20.03
N GLY A 233 19.47 2.61 -19.81
CA GLY A 233 19.78 2.02 -18.50
C GLY A 233 21.00 2.49 -17.69
N GLU A 234 21.58 3.68 -17.91
CA GLU A 234 22.91 3.96 -17.33
C GLU A 234 22.95 4.71 -15.98
N ASP A 235 21.87 5.32 -15.48
CA ASP A 235 21.97 6.23 -14.29
C ASP A 235 21.08 5.88 -13.07
N LEU A 236 20.34 4.77 -13.05
CA LEU A 236 19.21 4.64 -12.11
C LEU A 236 19.43 3.84 -10.81
N CYS A 237 20.46 2.98 -10.72
CA CYS A 237 20.52 1.96 -9.66
C CYS A 237 21.36 2.29 -8.42
N VAL A 238 22.02 3.45 -8.39
CA VAL A 238 22.86 3.88 -7.26
C VAL A 238 22.05 4.18 -5.97
N LEU A 239 20.72 4.27 -6.02
CA LEU A 239 19.86 4.64 -4.88
C LEU A 239 19.01 3.50 -4.30
N ALA A 240 19.07 2.28 -4.87
CA ALA A 240 18.26 1.15 -4.40
C ALA A 240 18.97 0.30 -3.32
N GLU A 241 20.31 0.35 -3.27
CA GLU A 241 21.15 -0.53 -2.43
C GLU A 241 21.22 -0.11 -0.94
N GLU A 242 20.88 1.14 -0.62
CA GLU A 242 20.93 1.64 0.77
C GLU A 242 19.82 1.08 1.69
N TYR A 243 18.75 0.49 1.13
CA TYR A 243 17.66 -0.09 1.93
C TYR A 243 17.81 -1.60 2.15
N ASP A 244 18.40 -2.33 1.20
CA ASP A 244 18.65 -3.78 1.35
C ASP A 244 19.76 -4.07 2.37
N SER A 245 20.70 -3.15 2.58
CA SER A 245 21.84 -3.30 3.50
C SER A 245 21.54 -2.96 4.97
N MET A 246 20.37 -2.40 5.30
CA MET A 246 20.01 -2.04 6.68
C MET A 246 19.19 -3.11 7.42
N GLU A 247 18.80 -4.21 6.77
CA GLU A 247 17.90 -5.21 7.36
C GLU A 247 18.37 -6.67 7.20
N GLU A 248 19.68 -6.92 7.09
CA GLU A 248 20.27 -8.18 7.58
C GLU A 248 20.24 -8.17 9.12
N ILE A 249 19.03 -8.20 9.70
CA ILE A 249 18.83 -8.63 11.09
C ILE A 249 18.27 -10.04 10.97
N SER A 250 19.11 -10.99 11.34
CA SER A 250 18.91 -12.43 11.25
C SER A 250 17.60 -12.88 11.86
N ASP A 251 16.98 -13.88 11.23
CA ASP A 251 15.85 -14.66 11.75
C ASP A 251 16.16 -15.40 13.08
N ASP A 252 17.35 -15.23 13.65
CA ASP A 252 17.78 -15.81 14.93
C ASP A 252 17.43 -14.96 16.18
N ASP A 253 16.78 -13.80 16.04
CA ASP A 253 16.41 -12.92 17.16
C ASP A 253 14.88 -12.82 17.42
N ILE A 254 14.12 -13.91 17.19
CA ILE A 254 12.72 -14.06 17.66
C ILE A 254 12.62 -15.14 18.74
#